data_AF-A0A7J3ADQ8-F1
#
_entry.id   AF-A0A7J3ADQ8-F1
#
_cell.length_a   1.000
_cell.length_b   1.000
_cell.length_c   1.000
_cell.angle_alpha   90.00
_cell.angle_beta   90.00
_cell.angle_gamma   90.00
#
_symmetry.space_group_name_H-M   'P 1'
#
loop_
_entity.id
_entity.type
_entity.pdbx_description
1 polymer ?
#
loop_
_entity_poly.entity_id
_entity_poly.type
_entity_poly.pdbx_seq_one_letter_code
_entity_poly.pdbx_strand_id
1 'polypeptide(L)'
;MKTYLLPEYIVERDPARCIRCKVCVNQCTYDTHYYDAEDDVICSKDENCVNCQRCVTFCPTHAITIRKNPNAYRENSNWTWETVRDIKRQAESSGVLLTGMGCDKPYFTYWDRLLLNASQVTNPSIDPLREPMEIRTYLGAKPDALEMELENGDVVLKTQLTPQLCLETPIMFSAMSYGAIS
;
A
#
# COMPACT_ATOMS: atom_id res chain seq x y z
N MET A 1 12.71 -1.99 13.03
CA MET A 1 12.83 -2.49 11.64
C MET A 1 13.23 -1.30 10.79
N LYS A 2 14.31 -1.41 10.00
CA LYS A 2 14.74 -0.31 9.13
C LYS A 2 13.80 -0.24 7.93
N THR A 3 13.21 0.92 7.63
CA THR A 3 12.40 1.11 6.42
C THR A 3 13.31 1.07 5.19
N TYR A 4 12.82 0.47 4.11
CA TYR A 4 13.50 0.44 2.81
C TYR A 4 12.85 1.42 1.82
N LEU A 5 11.97 2.29 2.31
CA LEU A 5 11.36 3.35 1.53
C LEU A 5 12.30 4.55 1.44
N LEU A 6 12.43 5.09 0.24
CA LEU A 6 13.03 6.41 0.06
C LEU A 6 12.01 7.47 0.53
N PRO A 7 12.46 8.56 1.20
CA PRO A 7 11.56 9.64 1.59
C PRO A 7 10.93 10.25 0.33
N GLU A 8 9.65 10.54 0.37
CA GLU A 8 8.94 11.12 -0.79
C GLU A 8 9.30 12.60 -0.99
N TYR A 9 9.55 13.29 0.11
CA TYR A 9 9.86 14.71 0.14
C TYR A 9 11.15 14.95 0.90
N ILE A 10 11.93 15.93 0.44
CA ILE A 10 13.14 16.42 1.09
C ILE A 10 12.82 17.78 1.68
N VAL A 11 13.18 17.96 2.94
CA VAL A 11 13.02 19.22 3.66
C VAL A 11 14.33 19.98 3.64
N GLU A 12 14.39 21.04 2.84
CA GLU A 12 15.54 21.94 2.78
C GLU A 12 15.34 23.11 3.73
N ARG A 13 16.34 23.33 4.59
CA ARG A 13 16.36 24.44 5.53
C ARG A 13 17.55 25.34 5.21
N ASP A 14 17.28 26.61 4.97
CA ASP A 14 18.32 27.62 4.80
C ASP A 14 18.89 28.02 6.19
N PRO A 15 20.15 27.68 6.49
CA PRO A 15 20.76 27.99 7.79
C PRO A 15 20.96 29.50 7.99
N ALA A 16 21.12 30.29 6.93
CA ALA A 16 21.30 31.74 7.03
C ALA A 16 20.00 32.46 7.42
N ARG A 17 18.85 31.88 7.07
CA ARG A 17 17.52 32.44 7.39
C ARG A 17 16.91 31.85 8.66
N CYS A 18 17.38 30.67 9.09
CA CYS A 18 16.80 29.97 10.21
C CYS A 18 17.23 30.58 11.55
N ILE A 19 16.31 31.30 12.21
CA ILE A 19 16.52 31.89 13.55
C ILE A 19 16.30 30.91 14.72
N ARG A 20 16.17 29.61 14.43
CA ARG A 20 16.00 28.54 15.43
C ARG A 20 14.84 28.74 16.42
N CYS A 21 13.76 29.38 15.97
CA CYS A 21 12.56 29.67 16.78
C CYS A 21 11.72 28.43 17.19
N LYS A 22 12.06 27.23 16.71
CA LYS A 22 11.38 25.94 17.00
C LYS A 22 9.90 25.87 16.61
N VAL A 23 9.32 26.87 15.95
CA VAL A 23 7.92 26.85 15.46
C VAL A 23 7.66 25.64 14.57
N CYS A 24 8.56 25.33 13.65
CA CYS A 24 8.45 24.15 12.78
C CYS A 24 8.43 22.81 13.55
N VAL A 25 9.14 22.71 14.68
CA VAL A 25 9.11 21.54 15.56
C VAL A 25 7.75 21.42 16.23
N ASN A 26 7.26 22.52 16.80
CA ASN A 26 5.99 22.55 17.54
C ASN A 26 4.75 22.36 16.65
N GLN A 27 4.82 22.78 15.38
CA GLN A 27 3.67 22.71 14.45
C GLN A 27 3.63 21.41 13.64
N CYS A 28 4.68 20.60 13.65
CA CYS A 28 4.73 19.38 12.86
C CYS A 28 4.09 18.22 13.61
N THR A 29 2.93 17.75 13.15
CA THR A 29 2.25 16.57 13.70
C THR A 29 2.94 15.25 13.34
N TYR A 30 3.87 15.28 12.38
CA TYR A 30 4.55 14.10 11.86
C TYR A 30 5.96 13.92 12.44
N ASP A 31 6.38 14.73 13.41
CA ASP A 31 7.73 14.68 13.99
C ASP A 31 8.85 14.76 12.93
N THR A 32 8.60 15.51 11.84
CA THR A 32 9.58 15.74 10.77
C THR A 32 10.73 16.60 11.26
N HIS A 33 10.52 17.53 12.18
CA HIS A 33 11.57 18.43 12.65
C HIS A 33 11.93 18.15 14.10
N TYR A 34 13.21 18.25 14.43
CA TYR A 34 13.70 18.15 15.80
C TYR A 34 14.80 19.16 16.05
N TYR A 35 14.97 19.56 17.31
CA TYR A 35 16.04 20.44 17.72
C TYR A 35 17.19 19.61 18.28
N ASP A 36 18.39 19.83 17.73
CA ASP A 36 19.63 19.29 18.26
C ASP A 36 20.25 20.31 19.21
N ALA A 37 20.41 19.91 20.48
CA ALA A 37 20.92 20.79 21.51
C ALA A 37 22.46 20.85 21.54
N GLU A 38 23.15 19.85 20.98
CA GLU A 38 24.62 19.80 20.97
C GLU A 38 25.17 20.78 19.93
N ASP A 39 24.61 20.71 18.71
CA ASP A 39 25.01 21.56 17.59
C ASP A 39 24.21 22.88 17.52
N ASP A 40 23.22 23.07 18.40
CA ASP A 40 22.29 24.21 18.41
C ASP A 40 21.67 24.48 17.02
N VAL A 41 21.14 23.41 16.40
CA VAL A 41 20.52 23.45 15.07
C VAL A 41 19.14 22.79 15.07
N ILE A 42 18.32 23.15 14.08
CA ILE A 42 17.07 22.42 13.82
C ILE A 42 17.28 21.52 12.61
N CYS A 43 17.12 20.22 12.84
CA CYS A 43 17.27 19.17 11.85
C CYS A 43 15.90 18.66 11.38
N SER A 44 15.91 17.89 10.29
CA SER A 44 14.71 17.31 9.70
C SER A 44 14.91 15.82 9.40
N LYS A 45 13.86 15.02 9.60
CA LYS A 45 13.73 13.62 9.21
C LYS A 45 12.82 13.55 8.00
N ASP A 46 13.41 13.59 6.82
CA ASP A 46 12.68 13.63 5.54
C ASP A 46 11.67 12.49 5.36
N GLU A 47 11.97 11.32 5.94
CA GLU A 47 11.10 10.12 5.95
C GLU A 47 9.70 10.36 6.53
N ASN A 48 9.56 11.34 7.42
CA ASN A 48 8.29 11.66 8.06
C ASN A 48 7.51 12.76 7.33
N CYS A 49 8.12 13.44 6.34
CA CYS A 49 7.48 14.56 5.68
C CYS A 49 6.37 14.07 4.73
N VAL A 50 5.15 14.57 4.92
CA VAL A 50 4.01 14.32 4.02
C VAL A 50 3.63 15.54 3.17
N ASN A 51 4.50 16.55 3.12
CA ASN A 51 4.30 17.78 2.35
C ASN A 51 2.99 18.53 2.68
N CYS A 52 2.57 18.56 3.94
CA CYS A 52 1.37 19.30 4.37
C CYS A 52 1.54 20.84 4.36
N GLN A 53 2.72 21.34 3.99
CA GLN A 53 3.10 22.77 3.89
C GLN A 53 2.99 23.59 5.19
N ARG A 54 2.56 23.00 6.31
CA ARG A 54 2.37 23.71 7.58
C ARG A 54 3.66 24.37 8.10
N CYS A 55 4.79 23.65 8.10
CA CYS A 55 6.05 24.23 8.57
C CYS A 55 6.58 25.36 7.66
N VAL A 56 6.30 25.29 6.35
CA VAL A 56 6.67 26.33 5.37
C VAL A 56 5.87 27.60 5.63
N THR A 57 4.55 27.48 5.79
CA THR A 57 3.64 28.61 6.06
C THR A 57 3.92 29.30 7.38
N PHE A 58 4.19 28.54 8.45
CA PHE A 58 4.37 29.09 9.79
C PHE A 58 5.81 29.56 10.08
N CYS A 59 6.76 29.35 9.17
CA CYS A 59 8.13 29.81 9.37
C CYS A 59 8.21 31.34 9.23
N PRO A 60 8.52 32.11 10.29
CA PRO A 60 8.49 33.57 10.24
C PRO A 60 9.55 34.18 9.32
N THR A 61 10.60 33.43 9.00
CA THR A 61 11.69 33.87 8.10
C THR A 61 11.66 33.17 6.75
N HIS A 62 10.65 32.33 6.48
CA HIS A 62 10.53 31.46 5.31
C HIS A 62 11.82 30.69 4.98
N ALA A 63 12.45 30.11 6.00
CA ALA A 63 13.71 29.38 5.88
C ALA A 63 13.53 27.92 5.43
N ILE A 64 12.30 27.43 5.21
CA ILE A 64 12.01 26.02 4.91
C ILE A 64 11.42 25.92 3.50
N THR A 65 11.93 25.00 2.71
CA THR A 65 11.39 24.61 1.41
C THR A 65 11.23 23.09 1.38
N ILE A 66 10.07 22.60 0.92
CA ILE A 66 9.83 21.17 0.74
C ILE A 66 9.82 20.90 -0.76
N ARG A 67 10.62 19.92 -1.20
CA ARG A 67 10.66 19.47 -2.60
C ARG A 67 10.45 17.98 -2.71
N LYS A 68 9.94 17.52 -3.86
CA LYS A 68 9.86 16.09 -4.17
C LYS A 68 11.26 15.51 -4.25
N ASN A 69 11.46 14.32 -3.69
CA ASN A 69 12.75 13.63 -3.75
C ASN A 69 13.10 13.31 -5.22
N PRO A 70 14.27 13.75 -5.73
CA PRO A 70 14.68 13.46 -7.10
C PRO A 70 15.09 12.00 -7.31
N ASN A 71 15.40 11.26 -6.24
CA ASN A 71 15.68 9.83 -6.32
C ASN A 71 14.39 9.06 -6.56
N ALA A 72 14.19 8.58 -7.78
CA ALA A 72 13.05 7.79 -8.19
C ALA A 72 13.48 6.45 -8.79
N TYR A 73 12.61 5.43 -8.66
CA TYR A 73 12.76 4.19 -9.39
C TYR A 73 12.54 4.42 -10.89
N ARG A 74 13.04 3.51 -11.73
CA ARG A 74 12.77 3.54 -13.17
C ARG A 74 11.28 3.34 -13.42
N GLU A 75 10.66 4.34 -14.05
CA GLU A 75 9.24 4.30 -14.35
C GLU A 75 8.94 3.63 -15.70
N ASN A 76 7.73 3.09 -15.82
CA ASN A 76 7.10 2.72 -17.08
C ASN A 76 5.58 2.88 -16.96
N SER A 77 4.84 2.54 -18.01
CA SER A 77 3.38 2.73 -18.07
C SER A 77 2.59 2.02 -16.97
N ASN A 78 3.09 0.89 -16.45
CA ASN A 78 2.43 0.14 -15.38
C ASN A 78 3.04 0.44 -14.00
N TRP A 79 4.35 0.67 -13.96
CA TRP A 79 5.12 0.87 -12.74
C TRP A 79 5.59 2.32 -12.66
N THR A 80 4.74 3.17 -12.11
CA THR A 80 5.11 4.54 -11.72
C THR A 80 5.83 4.55 -10.39
N TRP A 81 6.57 5.62 -10.07
CA TRP A 81 7.15 5.83 -8.75
C TRP A 81 6.11 5.67 -7.63
N GLU A 82 4.93 6.25 -7.82
CA GLU A 82 3.83 6.22 -6.86
C GLU A 82 3.35 4.78 -6.60
N THR A 83 3.10 4.00 -7.66
CA THR A 83 2.68 2.60 -7.54
C THR A 83 3.72 1.75 -6.80
N VAL A 84 5.00 1.89 -7.15
CA VAL A 84 6.08 1.11 -6.52
C VAL A 84 6.25 1.49 -5.05
N ARG A 85 6.23 2.78 -4.73
CA ARG A 85 6.27 3.29 -3.35
C ARG A 85 5.10 2.73 -2.54
N ASP A 86 3.90 2.79 -3.09
CA ASP A 86 2.68 2.40 -2.40
C ASP A 86 2.66 0.89 -2.11
N ILE A 87 3.08 0.06 -3.06
CA ILE A 87 3.21 -1.39 -2.84
C ILE A 87 4.25 -1.69 -1.76
N LYS A 88 5.40 -1.01 -1.78
CA LYS A 88 6.41 -1.18 -0.73
C LYS A 88 5.89 -0.74 0.64
N ARG A 89 5.12 0.35 0.70
CA ARG A 89 4.51 0.82 1.95
C ARG A 89 3.47 -0.17 2.47
N GLN A 90 2.64 -0.76 1.61
CA GLN A 90 1.71 -1.84 1.99
C GLN A 90 2.44 -3.09 2.49
N ALA A 91 3.56 -3.44 1.86
CA ALA A 91 4.39 -4.56 2.29
C ALA A 91 4.99 -4.32 3.69
N GLU A 92 5.36 -3.08 4.03
CA GLU A 92 5.85 -2.73 5.38
C GLU A 92 4.71 -2.65 6.42
N SER A 93 3.53 -2.15 6.06
CA SER A 93 2.41 -1.97 7.00
C SER A 93 1.48 -3.18 7.14
N SER A 94 1.58 -4.16 6.24
CA SER A 94 0.64 -5.30 6.13
C SER A 94 -0.83 -4.90 5.96
N GLY A 95 -1.10 -3.70 5.46
CA GLY A 95 -2.45 -3.16 5.29
C GLY A 95 -2.60 -2.37 3.99
N VAL A 96 -3.85 -2.24 3.53
CA VAL A 96 -4.18 -1.45 2.35
C VAL A 96 -4.00 0.04 2.67
N LEU A 97 -3.37 0.79 1.75
CA LEU A 97 -3.22 2.24 1.93
C LEU A 97 -4.56 2.95 1.82
N LEU A 98 -4.81 3.82 2.80
CA LEU A 98 -5.94 4.73 2.77
C LEU A 98 -5.50 6.07 2.19
N THR A 99 -6.25 6.56 1.22
CA THR A 99 -6.08 7.89 0.61
C THR A 99 -7.42 8.61 0.52
N GLY A 100 -7.38 9.91 0.26
CA GLY A 100 -8.55 10.76 0.10
C GLY A 100 -8.49 11.60 -1.18
N MET A 101 -9.49 12.47 -1.38
CA MET A 101 -9.61 13.39 -2.52
C MET A 101 -9.96 12.76 -3.89
N GLY A 102 -10.38 11.50 -3.91
CA GLY A 102 -10.80 10.81 -5.13
C GLY A 102 -9.62 10.33 -5.98
N CYS A 103 -9.85 10.10 -7.27
CA CYS A 103 -8.84 9.68 -8.24
C CYS A 103 -8.70 10.75 -9.33
N ASP A 104 -7.56 11.43 -9.38
CA ASP A 104 -7.22 12.48 -10.35
C ASP A 104 -6.39 11.97 -11.53
N LYS A 105 -6.17 10.66 -11.63
CA LYS A 105 -5.31 10.06 -12.65
C LYS A 105 -5.88 10.32 -14.06
N PRO A 106 -5.10 10.93 -14.97
CA PRO A 106 -5.61 11.35 -16.29
C PRO A 106 -5.84 10.19 -17.26
N TYR A 107 -5.24 9.02 -17.00
CA TYR A 107 -5.28 7.87 -17.89
C TYR A 107 -5.53 6.59 -17.10
N PHE A 108 -6.36 5.73 -17.68
CA PHE A 108 -6.60 4.37 -17.19
C PHE A 108 -5.71 3.39 -17.95
N THR A 109 -4.90 2.61 -17.23
CA THR A 109 -4.28 1.40 -17.77
C THR A 109 -5.37 0.40 -18.16
N TYR A 110 -4.99 -0.69 -18.83
CA TYR A 110 -5.96 -1.74 -19.16
C TYR A 110 -6.68 -2.26 -17.90
N TRP A 111 -5.95 -2.41 -16.79
CA TRP A 111 -6.49 -2.86 -15.51
C TRP A 111 -7.42 -1.84 -14.86
N ASP A 112 -7.12 -0.54 -14.98
CA ASP A 112 -7.96 0.52 -14.40
C ASP A 112 -9.32 0.66 -15.12
N ARG A 113 -9.50 0.00 -16.27
CA ARG A 113 -10.79 -0.09 -16.97
C ARG A 113 -11.69 -1.20 -16.43
N LEU A 114 -11.15 -2.13 -15.64
CA LEU A 114 -11.92 -3.17 -14.98
C LEU A 114 -12.50 -2.60 -13.68
N LEU A 115 -13.81 -2.40 -13.65
CA LEU A 115 -14.51 -1.89 -12.48
C LEU A 115 -15.08 -3.06 -11.66
N LEU A 116 -14.98 -2.94 -10.33
CA LEU A 116 -15.62 -3.88 -9.42
C LEU A 116 -17.11 -3.56 -9.32
N ASN A 117 -17.95 -4.58 -9.51
CA ASN A 117 -19.38 -4.45 -9.29
C ASN A 117 -19.69 -4.55 -7.80
N ALA A 118 -20.45 -3.59 -7.29
CA ALA A 118 -20.92 -3.59 -5.91
C ALA A 118 -22.44 -3.67 -5.90
N SER A 119 -22.98 -4.59 -5.11
CA SER A 119 -24.43 -4.62 -4.90
C SER A 119 -24.88 -3.43 -4.07
N GLN A 120 -25.92 -2.73 -4.53
CA GLN A 120 -26.44 -1.53 -3.88
C GLN A 120 -27.80 -1.76 -3.22
N VAL A 121 -28.71 -2.43 -3.91
CA VAL A 121 -30.12 -2.59 -3.46
C VAL A 121 -30.57 -4.05 -3.45
N THR A 122 -30.19 -4.83 -4.47
CA THR A 122 -30.70 -6.20 -4.69
C THR A 122 -30.30 -7.16 -3.58
N ASN A 123 -29.08 -7.04 -3.07
CA ASN A 123 -28.59 -7.83 -1.96
C ASN A 123 -27.63 -6.99 -1.11
N PRO A 124 -27.58 -7.18 0.21
CA PRO A 124 -26.63 -6.47 1.05
C PRO A 124 -25.19 -6.90 0.73
N SER A 125 -24.25 -5.98 0.93
CA SER A 125 -22.82 -6.30 0.95
C SER A 125 -22.46 -6.91 2.31
N ILE A 126 -21.48 -7.81 2.32
CA ILE A 126 -21.00 -8.51 3.53
C ILE A 126 -19.85 -7.70 4.15
N ASP A 127 -19.77 -7.62 5.48
CA ASP A 127 -18.65 -6.98 6.18
C ASP A 127 -17.46 -7.96 6.30
N PRO A 128 -16.37 -7.78 5.53
CA PRO A 128 -15.24 -8.73 5.52
C PRO A 128 -14.39 -8.70 6.80
N LEU A 129 -14.57 -7.71 7.68
CA LEU A 129 -13.87 -7.63 8.96
C LEU A 129 -14.63 -8.31 10.09
N ARG A 130 -15.95 -8.38 9.99
CA ARG A 130 -16.83 -8.95 11.02
C ARG A 130 -17.35 -10.34 10.68
N GLU A 131 -17.47 -10.65 9.40
CA GLU A 131 -18.02 -11.90 8.90
C GLU A 131 -16.93 -12.75 8.22
N PRO A 132 -17.01 -14.09 8.33
CA PRO A 132 -16.02 -14.97 7.72
C PRO A 132 -16.15 -14.95 6.20
N MET A 133 -15.01 -14.96 5.51
CA MET A 133 -14.95 -15.03 4.06
C MET A 133 -14.02 -16.17 3.64
N GLU A 134 -14.53 -17.09 2.81
CA GLU A 134 -13.75 -18.23 2.32
C GLU A 134 -13.01 -17.85 1.03
N ILE A 135 -11.69 -18.00 1.04
CA ILE A 135 -10.82 -17.77 -0.12
C ILE A 135 -10.08 -19.04 -0.55
N ARG A 136 -10.45 -20.20 0.02
CA ARG A 136 -9.85 -21.49 -0.31
C ARG A 136 -10.11 -21.81 -1.78
N THR A 137 -9.05 -22.17 -2.49
CA THR A 137 -9.06 -22.39 -3.93
C THR A 137 -8.54 -23.79 -4.23
N TYR A 138 -9.18 -24.46 -5.19
CA TYR A 138 -8.76 -25.78 -5.66
C TYR A 138 -8.33 -25.68 -7.12
N LEU A 139 -7.12 -26.14 -7.43
CA LEU A 139 -6.59 -26.24 -8.78
C LEU A 139 -6.64 -27.69 -9.26
N GLY A 140 -7.32 -27.95 -10.37
CA GLY A 140 -7.48 -29.29 -10.93
C GLY A 140 -8.71 -29.36 -11.84
N ALA A 141 -8.86 -30.47 -12.57
CA ALA A 141 -10.01 -30.67 -13.44
C ALA A 141 -11.28 -30.91 -12.60
N LYS A 142 -12.30 -30.06 -12.79
CA LYS A 142 -13.60 -30.21 -12.13
C LYS A 142 -14.57 -30.93 -13.06
N PRO A 143 -15.30 -31.95 -12.58
CA PRO A 143 -16.39 -32.55 -13.37
C PRO A 143 -17.53 -31.54 -13.55
N ASP A 144 -18.31 -31.66 -14.62
CA ASP A 144 -19.42 -30.75 -14.93
C ASP A 144 -20.55 -30.81 -13.89
N ALA A 145 -20.73 -31.97 -13.28
CA ALA A 145 -21.71 -32.21 -12.22
C ALA A 145 -21.20 -33.27 -11.23
N LEU A 146 -21.76 -33.26 -10.02
CA LEU A 146 -21.50 -34.26 -8.98
C LEU A 146 -22.76 -35.12 -8.80
N GLU A 147 -22.59 -36.43 -8.90
CA GLU A 147 -23.61 -37.43 -8.58
C GLU A 147 -23.43 -37.89 -7.13
N MET A 148 -24.50 -37.77 -6.35
CA MET A 148 -24.57 -38.17 -4.94
C MET A 148 -25.69 -39.19 -4.76
N GLU A 149 -25.42 -40.29 -4.08
CA GLU A 149 -26.40 -41.31 -3.72
C GLU A 149 -26.59 -41.37 -2.20
N LEU A 150 -27.79 -41.75 -1.76
CA LEU A 150 -28.09 -41.98 -0.35
C LEU A 150 -27.95 -43.47 -0.05
N GLU A 151 -26.88 -43.85 0.65
CA GLU A 151 -26.67 -45.21 1.14
C GLU A 151 -26.79 -45.21 2.66
N ASN A 152 -27.68 -46.03 3.22
CA ASN A 152 -27.87 -46.21 4.67
C ASN A 152 -28.15 -44.92 5.47
N GLY A 153 -28.67 -43.88 4.82
CA GLY A 153 -28.95 -42.57 5.44
C GLY A 153 -27.83 -41.55 5.30
N ASP A 154 -26.67 -41.94 4.76
CA ASP A 154 -25.54 -41.06 4.49
C ASP A 154 -25.47 -40.70 2.99
N VAL A 155 -25.03 -39.47 2.70
CA VAL A 155 -24.83 -39.00 1.32
C VAL A 155 -23.43 -39.39 0.87
N VAL A 156 -23.34 -40.29 -0.12
CA VAL A 156 -22.09 -40.80 -0.69
C VAL A 156 -21.85 -40.19 -2.06
N LEU A 157 -20.63 -39.70 -2.29
CA LEU A 157 -20.21 -39.17 -3.59
C LEU A 157 -19.87 -40.33 -4.54
N LYS A 158 -20.63 -40.48 -5.62
CA LYS A 158 -20.38 -41.50 -6.66
C LYS A 158 -19.37 -41.03 -7.69
N THR A 159 -19.34 -39.73 -7.98
CA THR A 159 -18.40 -39.15 -8.93
C THR A 159 -16.97 -39.25 -8.42
N GLN A 160 -16.11 -39.92 -9.18
CA GLN A 160 -14.68 -39.99 -8.88
C GLN A 160 -14.03 -38.63 -9.15
N LEU A 161 -13.55 -37.97 -8.09
CA LEU A 161 -12.84 -36.71 -8.22
C LEU A 161 -11.44 -36.94 -8.78
N THR A 162 -11.01 -36.04 -9.66
CA THR A 162 -9.62 -35.99 -10.11
C THR A 162 -8.72 -35.41 -9.00
N PRO A 163 -7.40 -35.65 -9.04
CA PRO A 163 -6.47 -35.03 -8.10
C PRO A 163 -6.56 -33.50 -8.16
N GLN A 164 -6.85 -32.88 -7.01
CA GLN A 164 -6.94 -31.43 -6.86
C GLN A 164 -5.89 -30.94 -5.86
N LEU A 165 -5.26 -29.80 -6.19
CA LEU A 165 -4.37 -29.09 -5.29
C LEU A 165 -5.19 -28.08 -4.49
N CYS A 166 -5.25 -28.26 -3.17
CA CYS A 166 -5.90 -27.33 -2.26
C CYS A 166 -4.94 -26.20 -1.86
N LEU A 167 -5.41 -24.96 -2.00
CA LEU A 167 -4.72 -23.74 -1.57
C LEU A 167 -5.62 -22.99 -0.58
N GLU A 168 -5.06 -22.56 0.55
CA GLU A 168 -5.83 -21.75 1.53
C GLU A 168 -6.14 -20.34 1.04
N THR A 169 -5.44 -19.86 0.01
CA THR A 169 -5.60 -18.54 -0.60
C THR A 169 -5.39 -18.64 -2.12
N PRO A 170 -6.02 -17.80 -2.96
CA PRO A 170 -5.76 -17.78 -4.40
C PRO A 170 -4.38 -17.19 -4.78
N ILE A 171 -3.50 -16.97 -3.80
CA ILE A 171 -2.17 -16.38 -3.99
C ILE A 171 -1.11 -17.48 -3.89
N MET A 172 -0.31 -17.64 -4.94
CA MET A 172 0.88 -18.50 -4.95
C MET A 172 2.12 -17.67 -5.24
N PHE A 173 3.19 -17.90 -4.47
CA PHE A 173 4.50 -17.36 -4.77
C PHE A 173 5.20 -18.31 -5.74
N SER A 174 5.72 -17.79 -6.85
CA SER A 174 6.54 -18.58 -7.75
C SER A 174 7.83 -19.03 -7.06
N ALA A 175 8.38 -20.16 -7.49
CA ALA A 175 9.70 -20.56 -7.05
C ALA A 175 10.70 -19.47 -7.45
N MET A 176 11.34 -18.85 -6.46
CA MET A 176 12.42 -17.88 -6.67
C MET A 176 13.66 -18.61 -7.21
N SER A 177 13.63 -19.01 -8.47
CA SER A 177 14.82 -19.49 -9.17
C SER A 177 15.80 -18.33 -9.35
N TYR A 178 17.09 -18.61 -9.47
CA TYR A 178 18.10 -17.58 -9.72
C TYR A 178 17.81 -16.72 -10.96
N GLY A 179 17.10 -17.27 -11.96
CA GLY A 179 16.67 -16.51 -13.15
C GLY A 179 15.44 -15.62 -12.94
N ALA A 180 14.73 -15.77 -11.82
CA ALA A 180 13.62 -14.89 -11.43
C ALA A 180 14.09 -13.68 -10.58
N ILE A 181 15.34 -13.71 -10.10
CA ILE A 181 15.95 -12.65 -9.26
C ILE A 181 16.82 -11.70 -10.11
N SER A 182 17.14 -12.09 -11.36
CA SER A 182 17.96 -11.30 -12.31
C SER A 182 17.16 -10.26 -13.09
#